data_AF-A0A534B8J0-F1
#
_entry.id   AF-A0A534B8J0-F1
#
_cell.length_a   1.000
_cell.length_b   1.000
_cell.length_c   1.000
_cell.angle_alpha   90.00
_cell.angle_beta   90.00
_cell.angle_gamma   90.00
#
_symmetry.space_group_name_H-M   'P 1'
#
loop_
_entity.id
_entity.type
_entity.pdbx_description
1 polymer ?
#
loop_
_entity_poly.entity_id
_entity_poly.type
_entity_poly.pdbx_seq_one_letter_code
_entity_poly.pdbx_strand_id
1 'polypeptide(L)'
;NDVKTGVITYKIAAHAADLAKGHPSARDRDDALSRARFDFRWADQFNLALDPDTACAFHDETLPKEAHKVAHFCSMCGPKFCSMRISHEVRAEARQQGMREMSEKFRAAGGELYVATGPVVSGQKSPPMG
;
A
#
# COMPACT_ATOMS: atom_id res chain seq x y z
N ASN A 1 12.05 -28.66 11.84
CA ASN A 1 12.32 -27.32 11.27
C ASN A 1 12.82 -27.40 9.84
N ASP A 2 13.82 -28.23 9.53
CA ASP A 2 14.45 -28.27 8.19
C ASP A 2 13.49 -28.57 7.03
N VAL A 3 12.53 -29.48 7.23
CA VAL A 3 11.50 -29.78 6.22
C VAL A 3 10.63 -28.56 5.94
N LYS A 4 10.17 -27.85 6.99
CA LYS A 4 9.37 -26.62 6.84
C LYS A 4 10.16 -25.57 6.07
N THR A 5 11.41 -25.33 6.47
CA THR A 5 12.31 -24.39 5.79
C THR A 5 12.45 -24.73 4.32
N GLY A 6 12.78 -25.99 3.99
CA GLY A 6 12.92 -26.43 2.61
C GLY A 6 11.65 -26.19 1.79
N VAL A 7 10.47 -26.57 2.31
CA VAL A 7 9.20 -26.37 1.61
C VAL A 7 8.90 -24.88 1.37
N ILE A 8 9.10 -24.01 2.37
CA ILE A 8 8.88 -22.57 2.21
C ILE A 8 9.86 -21.97 1.21
N THR A 9 11.14 -22.35 1.27
CA THR A 9 12.16 -21.91 0.31
C THR A 9 11.79 -22.27 -1.13
N TYR A 10 11.36 -23.51 -1.38
CA TYR A 10 10.92 -23.92 -2.72
C TYR A 10 9.64 -23.22 -3.17
N LYS A 11 8.69 -22.94 -2.26
CA LYS A 11 7.49 -22.13 -2.58
C LYS A 11 7.86 -20.71 -3.02
N ILE A 12 8.84 -20.08 -2.35
CA ILE A 12 9.36 -18.77 -2.76
C ILE A 12 9.96 -18.85 -4.18
N ALA A 13 10.80 -19.85 -4.44
CA ALA A 13 11.44 -20.02 -5.74
C ALA A 13 10.42 -20.26 -6.88
N ALA A 14 9.42 -21.11 -6.64
CA ALA A 14 8.36 -21.37 -7.61
C ALA A 14 7.55 -20.09 -7.91
N HIS A 15 7.13 -19.37 -6.88
CA HIS A 15 6.39 -18.11 -7.04
C HIS A 15 7.20 -17.04 -7.78
N ALA A 16 8.51 -16.92 -7.47
CA ALA A 16 9.41 -16.02 -8.19
C ALA A 16 9.50 -16.36 -9.68
N ALA A 17 9.54 -17.66 -10.03
CA ALA A 17 9.52 -18.11 -11.42
C ALA A 17 8.18 -17.78 -12.10
N ASP A 18 7.05 -17.94 -11.40
CA ASP A 18 5.72 -17.61 -11.94
C ASP A 18 5.58 -16.10 -12.20
N LEU A 19 6.10 -15.25 -11.33
CA LEU A 19 6.18 -13.81 -11.55
C LEU A 19 7.03 -13.47 -12.78
N ALA A 20 8.22 -14.07 -12.91
CA ALA A 20 9.13 -13.82 -14.02
C ALA A 20 8.53 -14.28 -15.37
N LYS A 21 7.74 -15.35 -15.36
CA LYS A 21 7.01 -15.85 -16.54
C LYS A 21 5.76 -15.04 -16.87
N GLY A 22 5.34 -14.12 -16.01
CA GLY A 22 4.08 -13.40 -16.16
C GLY A 22 2.85 -14.30 -16.01
N HIS A 23 2.94 -15.33 -15.15
CA HIS A 23 1.80 -16.22 -14.90
C HIS A 23 0.59 -15.41 -14.43
N PRO A 24 -0.62 -15.65 -14.99
CA PRO A 24 -1.83 -14.96 -14.55
C PRO A 24 -2.00 -15.02 -13.03
N SER A 25 -2.39 -13.90 -12.43
CA SER A 25 -2.63 -13.75 -10.99
C SER A 25 -1.44 -13.99 -10.04
N ALA A 26 -0.25 -14.31 -10.52
CA ALA A 26 0.93 -14.43 -9.65
C ALA A 26 1.23 -13.11 -8.92
N ARG A 27 0.98 -11.96 -9.59
CA ARG A 27 1.17 -10.63 -9.00
C ARG A 27 0.11 -10.26 -7.95
N ASP A 28 -1.07 -10.87 -7.98
CA ASP A 28 -2.19 -10.45 -7.13
C ASP A 28 -1.86 -10.60 -5.64
N ARG A 29 -1.19 -11.70 -5.27
CA ARG A 29 -0.71 -11.94 -3.90
C ARG A 29 0.33 -10.90 -3.49
N ASP A 30 1.31 -10.62 -4.34
CA ASP A 30 2.40 -9.68 -4.07
C ASP A 30 1.87 -8.26 -3.91
N ASP A 31 0.94 -7.85 -4.77
CA ASP A 31 0.29 -6.56 -4.73
C ASP A 31 -0.61 -6.44 -3.49
N ALA A 32 -1.33 -7.50 -3.11
CA ALA A 32 -2.14 -7.52 -1.89
C ALA A 32 -1.28 -7.40 -0.62
N LEU A 33 -0.19 -8.16 -0.56
CA LEU A 33 0.78 -8.11 0.55
C LEU A 33 1.46 -6.73 0.63
N SER A 34 1.84 -6.16 -0.51
CA SER A 34 2.48 -4.84 -0.59
C SER A 34 1.53 -3.73 -0.16
N ARG A 35 0.25 -3.79 -0.55
CA ARG A 35 -0.79 -2.88 -0.06
C ARG A 35 -0.97 -3.01 1.45
N ALA A 36 -1.08 -4.25 1.97
CA ALA A 36 -1.21 -4.48 3.41
C ALA A 36 -0.03 -3.89 4.20
N ARG A 37 1.19 -4.06 3.68
CA ARG A 37 2.41 -3.48 4.26
C ARG A 37 2.39 -1.95 4.24
N PHE A 38 2.04 -1.36 3.10
CA PHE A 38 2.00 0.10 2.94
C PHE A 38 0.93 0.75 3.83
N ASP A 39 -0.21 0.07 4.01
CA ASP A 39 -1.34 0.54 4.81
C ASP A 39 -1.25 0.12 6.29
N PHE A 40 -0.13 -0.50 6.71
CA PHE A 40 0.10 -0.97 8.08
C PHE A 40 -0.97 -1.94 8.61
N ARG A 41 -1.60 -2.72 7.72
CA ARG A 41 -2.52 -3.80 8.08
C ARG A 41 -1.72 -5.06 8.44
N TRP A 42 -1.07 -5.04 9.60
CA TRP A 42 -0.12 -6.07 10.02
C TRP A 42 -0.72 -7.49 10.00
N ALA A 43 -1.93 -7.66 10.52
CA ALA A 43 -2.61 -8.96 10.52
C ALA A 43 -2.80 -9.50 9.09
N ASP A 44 -3.24 -8.65 8.15
CA ASP A 44 -3.40 -9.03 6.75
C ASP A 44 -2.04 -9.33 6.10
N GLN A 45 -1.01 -8.56 6.43
CA GLN A 45 0.34 -8.81 5.94
C GLN A 45 0.86 -10.17 6.40
N PHE A 46 0.64 -10.56 7.66
CA PHE A 46 1.04 -11.88 8.16
C PHE A 46 0.24 -12.99 7.48
N ASN A 47 -1.08 -12.85 7.39
CA ASN A 47 -1.95 -13.86 6.78
C ASN A 47 -1.67 -14.09 5.29
N LEU A 48 -1.17 -13.07 4.58
CA LEU A 48 -0.76 -13.16 3.16
C LEU A 48 0.67 -13.69 2.96
N ALA A 49 1.46 -13.83 4.03
CA ALA A 49 2.81 -14.38 3.96
C ALA A 49 2.78 -15.88 3.65
N LEU A 50 3.88 -16.41 3.09
CA LEU A 50 4.02 -17.85 2.85
C LEU A 50 4.18 -18.65 4.16
N ASP A 51 4.60 -17.97 5.23
CA ASP A 51 4.73 -18.51 6.58
C ASP A 51 4.22 -17.47 7.61
N PRO A 52 2.88 -17.41 7.82
CA PRO A 52 2.26 -16.41 8.69
C PRO A 52 2.77 -16.42 10.14
N ASP A 53 2.97 -17.62 10.71
CA ASP A 53 3.41 -17.80 12.10
C ASP A 53 4.79 -17.19 12.31
N THR A 54 5.73 -17.45 11.38
CA THR A 54 7.08 -16.91 11.45
C THR A 54 7.09 -15.40 11.22
N ALA A 55 6.26 -14.88 10.30
CA ALA A 55 6.15 -13.44 10.07
C ALA A 55 5.62 -12.68 11.30
N CYS A 56 4.61 -13.24 11.96
CA CYS A 56 4.06 -12.66 13.19
C CYS A 56 5.06 -12.73 14.34
N ALA A 57 5.72 -13.88 14.53
CA ALA A 57 6.71 -14.07 15.58
C ALA A 57 7.87 -13.05 15.48
N PHE A 58 8.42 -12.83 14.29
CA PHE A 58 9.52 -11.87 14.08
C PHE A 58 9.11 -10.42 14.36
N HIS A 59 7.86 -10.05 14.08
CA HIS A 59 7.35 -8.75 14.48
C HIS A 59 7.26 -8.66 16.02
N ASP A 60 6.71 -9.69 16.65
CA ASP A 60 6.39 -9.70 18.08
C ASP A 60 7.61 -9.85 18.99
N GLU A 61 8.75 -10.30 18.47
CA GLU A 61 10.04 -10.30 19.17
C GLU A 61 10.39 -8.92 19.75
N THR A 62 9.98 -7.85 19.07
CA THR A 62 10.28 -6.47 19.47
C THR A 62 9.03 -5.64 19.76
N LEU A 63 7.88 -6.04 19.22
CA LEU A 63 6.61 -5.32 19.31
C LEU A 63 5.45 -6.27 19.68
N PRO A 64 5.48 -6.94 20.86
CA PRO A 64 4.58 -8.06 21.18
C PRO A 64 3.13 -7.66 21.48
N LYS A 65 2.87 -6.39 21.83
CA LYS A 65 1.52 -5.93 22.19
C LYS A 65 0.62 -5.87 20.96
N GLU A 66 -0.64 -6.26 21.12
CA GLU A 66 -1.64 -6.19 20.04
C GLU A 66 -1.83 -4.78 19.48
N ALA A 67 -1.63 -3.74 20.29
CA ALA A 67 -1.63 -2.35 19.83
C ALA A 67 -0.55 -2.05 18.77
N HIS A 68 0.52 -2.84 18.68
CA HIS A 68 1.53 -2.68 17.63
C HIS A 68 1.08 -3.22 16.29
N LYS A 69 0.07 -4.10 16.23
CA LYS A 69 -0.52 -4.59 14.98
C LYS A 69 -1.35 -3.53 14.24
N VAL A 70 -1.56 -2.37 14.86
CA VAL A 70 -2.17 -1.19 14.24
C VAL A 70 -1.20 0.01 14.19
N ALA A 71 0.08 -0.20 14.53
CA ALA A 71 1.06 0.87 14.54
C ALA A 71 1.57 1.19 13.13
N HIS A 72 1.69 2.48 12.84
CA HIS A 72 2.26 3.00 11.58
C HIS A 72 3.80 3.00 11.56
N PHE A 73 4.42 1.99 12.15
CA PHE A 73 5.87 1.77 12.13
C PHE A 73 6.21 0.34 12.55
N CYS A 74 7.44 -0.10 12.28
CA CYS A 74 8.03 -1.32 12.81
C CYS A 74 9.25 -1.00 13.68
N SER A 75 9.85 -2.04 14.26
CA SER A 75 11.05 -1.92 15.10
C SER A 75 12.31 -1.46 14.36
N MET A 76 12.35 -1.54 13.03
CA MET A 76 13.53 -1.15 12.25
C MET A 76 13.74 0.37 12.20
N CYS A 77 12.70 1.14 11.89
CA CYS A 77 12.80 2.59 11.70
C CYS A 77 12.17 3.40 12.85
N GLY A 78 11.36 2.73 13.68
CA GLY A 78 10.62 3.38 14.75
C GLY A 78 9.59 4.41 14.27
N PRO A 79 8.92 5.09 15.21
CA PRO A 79 7.80 5.97 14.89
C PRO A 79 8.21 7.19 14.07
N LYS A 80 9.42 7.75 14.27
CA LYS A 80 9.80 9.02 13.64
C LYS A 80 10.28 8.86 12.19
N PHE A 81 10.94 7.75 11.86
CA PHE A 81 11.68 7.62 10.60
C PHE A 81 11.10 6.56 9.65
N CYS A 82 9.89 6.06 9.90
CA CYS A 82 9.25 5.13 8.98
C CYS A 82 8.94 5.81 7.63
N SER A 83 9.59 5.34 6.56
CA SER A 83 9.44 5.88 5.20
C SER A 83 8.01 5.81 4.66
N MET A 84 7.28 4.72 4.94
CA MET A 84 5.89 4.56 4.51
C MET A 84 4.95 5.53 5.23
N ARG A 85 5.17 5.79 6.53
CA ARG A 85 4.41 6.77 7.31
C ARG A 85 4.61 8.18 6.76
N ILE A 86 5.86 8.57 6.54
CA ILE A 86 6.22 9.86 5.93
C ILE A 86 5.59 9.98 4.53
N SER A 87 5.58 8.90 3.74
CA SER A 87 4.92 8.89 2.43
C SER A 87 3.41 9.13 2.53
N HIS A 88 2.73 8.60 3.54
CA HIS A 88 1.32 8.89 3.80
C HIS A 88 1.10 10.35 4.19
N GLU A 89 1.95 10.92 5.04
CA GLU A 89 1.89 12.32 5.46
C GLU A 89 2.01 13.25 4.25
N VAL A 90 3.05 13.06 3.42
CA VAL A 90 3.26 13.85 2.19
C VAL A 90 2.08 13.73 1.22
N ARG A 91 1.54 12.52 1.03
CA ARG A 91 0.35 12.30 0.18
C ARG A 91 -0.90 12.97 0.76
N ALA A 92 -1.05 13.00 2.09
CA ALA A 92 -2.17 13.66 2.75
C ALA A 92 -2.10 15.18 2.57
N GLU A 93 -0.92 15.78 2.75
CA GLU A 93 -0.69 17.21 2.52
C GLU A 93 -0.98 17.61 1.07
N ALA A 94 -0.43 16.86 0.10
CA ALA A 94 -0.68 17.10 -1.33
C ALA A 94 -2.18 16.99 -1.67
N ARG A 95 -2.90 16.03 -1.09
CA ARG A 95 -4.35 15.89 -1.27
C ARG A 95 -5.11 17.08 -0.69
N GLN A 96 -4.77 17.52 0.53
CA GLN A 96 -5.41 18.69 1.15
C GLN A 96 -5.19 19.96 0.32
N GLN A 97 -3.98 20.15 -0.20
CA GLN A 97 -3.67 21.27 -1.08
C GLN A 97 -4.51 21.23 -2.36
N GLY A 98 -4.55 20.08 -3.05
CA GLY A 98 -5.39 19.92 -4.23
C GLY A 98 -6.88 20.13 -3.96
N MET A 99 -7.39 19.67 -2.81
CA MET A 99 -8.77 19.91 -2.39
C MET A 99 -9.07 21.39 -2.14
N ARG A 100 -8.13 22.15 -1.57
CA ARG A 100 -8.27 23.60 -1.39
C ARG A 100 -8.35 24.32 -2.72
N GLU A 101 -7.42 24.03 -3.64
CA GLU A 101 -7.40 24.62 -4.97
C GLU A 101 -8.68 24.31 -5.76
N MET A 102 -9.18 23.08 -5.72
CA MET A 102 -10.44 22.73 -6.37
C MET A 102 -11.64 23.41 -5.72
N SER A 103 -11.66 23.54 -4.38
CA SER A 103 -12.71 24.26 -3.66
C SER A 103 -12.75 25.74 -4.03
N GLU A 104 -11.58 26.38 -4.15
CA GLU A 104 -11.45 27.76 -4.62
C GLU A 104 -11.94 27.92 -6.06
N LYS A 105 -11.52 27.01 -6.97
CA LYS A 105 -12.00 27.00 -8.36
C LYS A 105 -13.51 26.82 -8.45
N PHE A 106 -14.07 25.90 -7.67
CA PHE A 106 -15.51 25.65 -7.62
C PHE A 106 -16.28 26.89 -7.17
N ARG A 107 -15.81 27.56 -6.10
CA ARG A 107 -16.40 28.82 -5.61
C ARG A 107 -16.29 29.95 -6.63
N ALA A 108 -15.13 30.06 -7.30
CA ALA A 108 -14.91 31.08 -8.34
C ALA A 108 -15.77 30.84 -9.59
N ALA A 109 -16.06 29.58 -9.93
CA ALA A 109 -16.92 29.19 -11.04
C ALA A 109 -18.43 29.27 -10.72
N GLY A 110 -18.81 29.93 -9.62
CA GLY A 110 -20.21 30.13 -9.24
C GLY A 110 -20.84 28.98 -8.45
N GLY A 111 -20.07 27.96 -8.05
CA GLY A 111 -20.56 26.84 -7.24
C GLY A 111 -21.44 25.85 -8.02
N GLU A 112 -21.34 25.83 -9.35
CA GLU A 112 -22.11 24.92 -10.19
C GLU A 112 -21.47 23.52 -10.24
N LEU A 113 -22.28 22.49 -10.02
CA LEU A 113 -21.85 21.09 -10.15
C LEU A 113 -21.63 20.66 -11.60
N TYR A 114 -22.34 21.29 -12.54
CA TYR A 114 -22.29 20.98 -13.96
C TYR A 114 -21.72 22.17 -14.71
N VAL A 115 -20.45 22.09 -15.11
CA VAL A 115 -19.78 23.11 -15.92
C VAL A 115 -19.71 22.66 -17.38
N ALA A 116 -19.90 23.59 -18.32
CA ALA A 116 -19.69 23.31 -19.73
C ALA A 116 -18.20 23.02 -19.97
N THR A 117 -17.86 21.76 -20.26
CA THR A 117 -16.48 21.40 -20.60
C THR A 117 -16.12 22.05 -21.94
N GLY A 118 -15.12 22.94 -21.94
CA GLY A 118 -14.55 23.47 -23.18
C GLY A 118 -13.98 22.37 -24.09
N PRO A 119 -13.60 22.68 -25.34
CA PRO A 119 -13.09 21.69 -26.28
C PRO A 119 -11.86 20.98 -25.69
N VAL A 120 -11.90 19.64 -25.66
CA VAL A 120 -10.80 18.81 -25.17
C VAL A 120 -9.61 18.99 -26.10
N VAL A 121 -8.57 19.68 -25.63
CA VAL A 121 -7.28 19.75 -26.34
C VAL A 121 -6.61 18.37 -26.20
N SER A 122 -6.41 17.69 -27.32
CA SER A 122 -5.80 16.36 -27.41
C SER A 122 -4.39 16.37 -26.81
N GLY A 123 -4.24 15.90 -25.56
CA GLY A 123 -2.93 15.79 -24.90
C GLY A 123 -2.97 15.78 -23.38
N GLN A 124 -4.05 16.25 -22.75
CA GLN A 124 -4.20 16.14 -21.29
C GLN A 124 -4.94 14.85 -20.95
N LYS A 125 -4.19 13.87 -20.42
CA LYS A 125 -4.74 12.60 -19.94
C LYS A 125 -5.66 12.91 -18.76
N SER A 126 -6.97 12.71 -18.95
CA SER A 126 -7.95 12.82 -17.86
C SER A 126 -7.56 11.89 -16.71
N PRO A 127 -7.69 12.32 -15.44
CA PRO A 127 -7.53 11.41 -14.32
C PRO A 127 -8.60 10.30 -14.43
N PRO A 128 -8.25 9.03 -14.15
CA PRO A 128 -9.21 7.94 -14.23
C PRO A 128 -10.35 8.18 -13.23
N MET A 129 -11.57 8.16 -13.74
CA MET A 129 -12.78 8.05 -12.94
C MET A 129 -13.05 6.55 -12.76
N GLY A 130 -12.86 6.04 -11.54
CA GLY A 130 -13.17 4.65 -11.15
C GLY A 130 -11.96 3.77 -10.94
#